data_AF-A0A2G5T1W3-F1
#
_entry.id   AF-A0A2G5T1W3-F1
#
_cell.length_a   1.000
_cell.length_b   1.000
_cell.length_c   1.000
_cell.angle_alpha   90.00
_cell.angle_beta   90.00
_cell.angle_gamma   90.00
#
_symmetry.space_group_name_H-M   'P 1'
#
loop_
_entity.id
_entity.type
_entity.pdbx_description
1 polymer ?
#
loop_
_entity_poly.entity_id
_entity_poly.type
_entity_poly.pdbx_seq_one_letter_code
_entity_poly.pdbx_strand_id
1 'polypeptide(L)'
;MKRLSILLGSKFTHVVEALSVKNMDSILGLPRNIKLQANSFVLYDDTEKTYEVLRKWVQPSSFPLKEIGMEIESPFDEVFNNMVTASDCNKLSVFLPMCATGPGEWADPFIRLQHPFIEITEAPSQKFSFGNFLGTVSNWMEHPRPLGHKIGLLTRNVELYFEGVKSKLGAKAL
;
A
#
# COMPACT_ATOMS: atom_id res chain seq x y z
N MET A 1 -3.76 4.58 30.57
CA MET A 1 -3.85 5.67 29.56
C MET A 1 -3.33 7.05 30.01
N LYS A 2 -3.57 7.53 31.24
CA LYS A 2 -3.09 8.87 31.71
C LYS A 2 -1.58 9.14 31.51
N ARG A 3 -0.73 8.11 31.54
CA ARG A 3 0.73 8.25 31.44
C ARG A 3 1.24 8.60 30.03
N LEU A 4 0.59 8.11 28.97
CA LEU A 4 1.07 8.33 27.60
C LEU A 4 0.74 9.75 27.09
N SER A 5 -0.44 10.28 27.45
CA SER A 5 -0.81 11.67 27.19
C SER A 5 0.09 12.67 27.90
N ILE A 6 0.63 12.31 29.07
CA ILE A 6 1.60 13.12 29.82
C ILE A 6 2.97 13.07 29.15
N LEU A 7 3.40 11.89 28.69
CA LEU A 7 4.68 11.68 28.00
C LEU A 7 4.75 12.38 26.64
N LEU A 8 3.69 12.26 25.83
CA LEU A 8 3.64 12.89 24.52
C LEU A 8 3.24 14.37 24.67
N GLY A 9 2.37 14.71 25.62
CA GLY A 9 1.90 16.08 25.76
C GLY A 9 0.95 16.45 24.61
N SER A 10 -0.31 16.73 24.94
CA SER A 10 -1.35 17.06 23.96
C SER A 10 -1.22 18.43 23.30
N LYS A 11 -0.15 19.18 23.58
CA LYS A 11 0.12 20.53 23.04
C LYS A 11 1.25 20.56 22.01
N PHE A 12 1.95 19.44 21.82
CA PHE A 12 3.09 19.34 20.92
C PHE A 12 2.74 18.48 19.73
N THR A 13 3.26 18.85 18.56
CA THR A 13 3.26 17.97 17.38
C THR A 13 4.52 17.11 17.46
N HIS A 14 4.34 15.79 17.43
CA HIS A 14 5.46 14.85 17.43
C HIS A 14 5.82 14.49 16.01
N VAL A 15 7.08 14.68 15.65
CA VAL A 15 7.59 14.25 14.34
C VAL A 15 8.02 12.80 14.45
N VAL A 16 7.50 11.97 13.57
CA VAL A 16 7.80 10.54 13.48
C VAL A 16 8.09 10.19 12.03
N GLU A 17 9.08 9.33 11.80
CA GLU A 17 9.36 8.90 10.43
C GLU A 17 8.23 7.98 9.92
N ALA A 18 7.89 6.95 10.69
CA ALA A 18 6.88 5.98 10.32
C ALA A 18 5.93 5.66 11.48
N LEU A 19 4.65 5.51 11.18
CA LEU A 19 3.64 4.95 12.09
C LEU A 19 3.25 3.56 11.62
N SER A 20 3.52 2.57 12.47
CA SER A 20 3.15 1.18 12.22
C SER A 20 2.03 0.73 13.14
N VAL A 21 1.05 0.05 12.57
CA VAL A 21 -0.11 -0.46 13.30
C VAL A 21 -0.30 -1.93 13.01
N LYS A 22 -0.13 -2.75 14.05
CA LYS A 22 -0.35 -4.21 13.98
C LYS A 22 -1.60 -4.70 14.68
N ASN A 23 -2.26 -3.83 15.44
CA ASN A 23 -3.41 -4.19 16.25
C ASN A 23 -4.25 -2.92 16.48
N MET A 24 -5.49 -2.94 16.01
CA MET A 24 -6.36 -1.77 16.09
C MET A 24 -6.79 -1.42 17.52
N ASP A 25 -6.96 -2.40 18.41
CA ASP A 25 -7.32 -2.17 19.81
C ASP A 25 -6.28 -1.30 20.54
N SER A 26 -5.02 -1.42 20.15
CA SER A 26 -3.91 -0.63 20.69
C SER A 26 -4.02 0.85 20.36
N ILE A 27 -4.67 1.19 19.25
CA ILE A 27 -4.91 2.56 18.78
C ILE A 27 -6.10 3.20 19.49
N LEU A 28 -7.18 2.44 19.70
CA LEU A 28 -8.38 2.97 20.37
C LEU A 28 -8.09 3.48 21.79
N GLY A 29 -7.03 2.96 22.43
CA GLY A 29 -6.54 3.40 23.74
C GLY A 29 -5.65 4.65 23.73
N LEU A 30 -5.33 5.23 22.57
CA LEU A 30 -4.47 6.41 22.50
C LEU A 30 -5.27 7.71 22.74
N PRO A 31 -4.65 8.71 23.40
CA PRO A 31 -5.28 9.99 23.63
C PRO A 31 -5.71 10.68 22.31
N ARG A 32 -6.98 11.09 22.21
CA ARG A 32 -7.57 11.74 21.02
C ARG A 32 -6.91 13.06 20.59
N ASN A 33 -6.09 13.64 21.46
CA ASN A 33 -5.50 14.97 21.29
C ASN A 33 -4.02 14.89 20.84
N ILE A 34 -3.51 13.71 20.51
CA ILE A 34 -2.17 13.58 19.96
C ILE A 34 -2.17 14.17 18.55
N LYS A 35 -1.14 14.96 18.26
CA LYS A 35 -0.86 15.48 16.92
C LYS A 35 0.48 14.95 16.46
N LEU A 36 0.47 14.29 15.31
CA LEU A 36 1.66 13.67 14.72
C LEU A 36 1.97 14.33 13.38
N GLN A 37 3.25 14.52 13.09
CA GLN A 37 3.74 14.76 11.75
C GLN A 37 4.48 13.50 11.33
N ALA A 38 3.96 12.81 10.32
CA ALA A 38 4.46 11.51 9.89
C ALA A 38 4.94 11.58 8.44
N ASN A 39 5.94 10.78 8.07
CA ASN A 39 6.33 10.64 6.67
C ASN A 39 5.69 9.41 6.02
N SER A 40 5.43 8.34 6.77
CA SER A 40 4.83 7.12 6.23
C SER A 40 3.93 6.37 7.21
N PHE A 41 2.98 5.61 6.68
CA PHE A 41 2.18 4.63 7.43
C PHE A 41 2.51 3.20 7.00
N VAL A 42 2.40 2.26 7.94
CA VAL A 42 2.43 0.81 7.65
C VAL A 42 1.31 0.14 8.45
N LEU A 43 0.29 -0.34 7.75
CA LEU A 43 -0.95 -0.89 8.31
C LEU A 43 -0.97 -2.41 8.06
N TYR A 44 -1.13 -3.20 9.13
CA TYR A 44 -1.10 -4.67 9.05
C TYR A 44 -2.44 -5.34 9.41
N ASP A 45 -3.38 -4.60 10.00
CA ASP A 45 -4.68 -5.09 10.48
C ASP A 45 -5.80 -4.46 9.63
N ASP A 46 -7.05 -4.42 10.12
CA ASP A 46 -8.20 -3.73 9.50
C ASP A 46 -7.79 -2.36 8.92
N THR A 47 -7.49 -2.39 7.62
CA THR A 47 -6.69 -1.37 6.96
C THR A 47 -7.51 -0.11 6.76
N GLU A 48 -8.80 -0.26 6.47
CA GLU A 48 -9.76 0.83 6.39
C GLU A 48 -9.91 1.54 7.73
N LYS A 49 -10.31 0.82 8.79
CA LYS A 49 -10.55 1.46 10.10
C LYS A 49 -9.28 2.07 10.68
N THR A 50 -8.15 1.40 10.51
CA THR A 50 -6.85 1.91 10.97
C THR A 50 -6.49 3.20 10.26
N TYR A 51 -6.62 3.23 8.93
CA TYR A 51 -6.32 4.41 8.14
C TYR A 51 -7.20 5.60 8.54
N GLU A 52 -8.51 5.39 8.71
CA GLU A 52 -9.44 6.44 9.13
C GLU A 52 -9.10 7.05 10.49
N VAL A 53 -8.63 6.24 11.43
CA VAL A 53 -8.25 6.72 12.77
C VAL A 53 -6.93 7.48 12.72
N LEU A 54 -5.91 6.94 12.05
CA LEU A 54 -4.61 7.63 11.93
C LEU A 54 -4.74 8.97 11.21
N ARG A 55 -5.56 9.06 10.16
CA ARG A 55 -5.81 10.30 9.40
C ARG A 55 -6.31 11.45 10.29
N LYS A 56 -6.97 11.15 11.41
CA LYS A 56 -7.47 12.15 12.38
C LYS A 56 -6.37 12.69 13.31
N TRP A 57 -5.29 11.93 13.52
CA TRP A 57 -4.18 12.32 14.41
C TRP A 57 -3.02 12.98 13.68
N VAL A 58 -2.87 12.67 12.40
CA VAL A 58 -1.80 13.25 11.59
C VAL A 58 -2.15 14.67 11.13
N GLN A 59 -1.17 15.55 11.23
CA GLN A 59 -1.28 16.94 10.80
C GLN A 59 -1.51 17.01 9.29
N PRO A 60 -2.41 17.88 8.79
CA PRO A 60 -2.66 18.04 7.35
C PRO A 60 -1.40 18.31 6.53
N SER A 61 -0.42 19.01 7.11
CA SER A 61 0.88 19.32 6.48
C SER A 61 1.76 18.09 6.20
N SER A 62 1.41 16.93 6.72
CA SER A 62 2.11 15.66 6.43
C SER A 62 1.69 15.07 5.09
N PHE A 63 0.56 15.52 4.52
CA PHE A 63 -0.02 14.96 3.31
C PHE A 63 0.41 15.75 2.06
N PRO A 64 0.67 15.07 0.92
CA PRO A 64 0.70 13.62 0.78
C PRO A 64 1.89 13.01 1.52
N LEU A 65 1.66 11.92 2.24
CA LEU A 65 2.72 11.15 2.88
C LEU A 65 3.70 10.65 1.82
N LYS A 66 4.94 10.35 2.23
CA LYS A 66 5.90 9.70 1.34
C LYS A 66 5.39 8.33 0.90
N GLU A 67 4.82 7.57 1.82
CA GLU A 67 4.37 6.20 1.58
C GLU A 67 3.26 5.78 2.54
N ILE A 68 2.29 5.03 2.03
CA ILE A 68 1.36 4.24 2.85
C ILE A 68 1.53 2.78 2.43
N GLY A 69 1.92 1.94 3.38
CA GLY A 69 2.00 0.48 3.24
C GLY A 69 0.78 -0.19 3.87
N MET A 70 0.18 -1.15 3.19
CA MET A 70 -1.01 -1.89 3.64
C MET A 70 -0.85 -3.38 3.41
N GLU A 71 -0.99 -4.20 4.46
CA GLU A 71 -1.17 -5.64 4.34
C GLU A 71 -2.62 -5.90 3.98
N ILE A 72 -2.82 -6.63 2.88
CA ILE A 72 -4.16 -6.98 2.40
C ILE A 72 -4.42 -8.44 2.69
N GLU A 73 -5.68 -8.79 2.91
CA GLU A 73 -6.06 -10.17 3.22
C GLU A 73 -6.55 -10.94 1.98
N SER A 74 -7.09 -10.20 0.99
CA SER A 74 -7.88 -10.78 -0.10
C SER A 74 -7.87 -9.88 -1.34
N PRO A 75 -8.04 -10.43 -2.56
CA PRO A 75 -8.28 -9.62 -3.76
C PRO A 75 -9.59 -8.81 -3.73
N PHE A 76 -10.47 -9.10 -2.78
CA PHE A 76 -11.75 -8.39 -2.58
C PHE A 76 -11.68 -7.32 -1.48
N ASP A 77 -10.49 -7.06 -0.94
CA ASP A 77 -10.28 -6.05 0.09
C ASP A 77 -10.73 -4.65 -0.37
N GLU A 78 -11.32 -3.88 0.53
CA GLU A 78 -11.87 -2.55 0.24
C GLU A 78 -10.81 -1.53 -0.16
N VAL A 79 -9.54 -1.76 0.16
CA VAL A 79 -8.43 -0.93 -0.33
C VAL A 79 -8.43 -0.79 -1.86
N PHE A 80 -8.90 -1.82 -2.58
CA PHE A 80 -9.00 -1.81 -4.04
C PHE A 80 -10.12 -0.93 -4.59
N ASN A 81 -10.96 -0.35 -3.73
CA ASN A 81 -11.97 0.66 -4.08
C ASN A 81 -11.42 2.10 -4.08
N ASN A 82 -10.10 2.27 -4.22
CA ASN A 82 -9.42 3.57 -4.28
C ASN A 82 -9.57 4.42 -3.01
N MET A 83 -9.58 3.77 -1.85
CA MET A 83 -9.65 4.43 -0.54
C MET A 83 -8.45 5.38 -0.30
N VAL A 84 -7.26 4.99 -0.76
CA VAL A 84 -6.04 5.80 -0.69
C VAL A 84 -5.75 6.40 -2.06
N THR A 85 -5.61 7.71 -2.11
CA THR A 85 -5.43 8.47 -3.35
C THR A 85 -4.09 9.23 -3.35
N ALA A 86 -3.79 9.88 -4.48
CA ALA A 86 -2.59 10.70 -4.62
C ALA A 86 -2.50 11.88 -3.62
N SER A 87 -3.63 12.33 -3.06
CA SER A 87 -3.60 13.35 -2.00
C SER A 87 -3.18 12.80 -0.65
N ASP A 88 -3.25 11.48 -0.47
CA ASP A 88 -2.94 10.81 0.79
C ASP A 88 -1.48 10.36 0.83
N CYS A 89 -0.94 9.85 -0.28
CA CYS A 89 0.47 9.48 -0.36
C CYS A 89 1.06 9.54 -1.77
N ASN A 90 2.39 9.63 -1.86
CA ASN A 90 3.12 9.59 -3.12
C ASN A 90 3.32 8.16 -3.64
N LYS A 91 3.39 7.17 -2.74
CA LYS A 91 3.53 5.73 -3.06
C LYS A 91 2.60 4.90 -2.19
N LEU A 92 1.79 4.06 -2.81
CA LEU A 92 0.97 3.05 -2.13
C LEU A 92 1.67 1.69 -2.25
N SER A 93 2.12 1.15 -1.12
CA SER A 93 2.73 -0.18 -1.05
C SER A 93 1.72 -1.20 -0.56
N VAL A 94 1.53 -2.27 -1.32
CA VAL A 94 0.57 -3.33 -1.02
C VAL A 94 1.32 -4.61 -0.73
N PHE A 95 1.23 -5.10 0.51
CA PHE A 95 1.85 -6.35 0.95
C PHE A 95 0.85 -7.49 0.77
N LEU A 96 1.18 -8.45 -0.11
CA LEU A 96 0.34 -9.64 -0.29
C LEU A 96 0.30 -10.48 0.99
N PRO A 97 -0.83 -11.14 1.32
CA PRO A 97 -0.97 -11.86 2.58
C PRO A 97 -0.07 -13.09 2.60
N MET A 98 0.35 -13.51 3.79
CA MET A 98 0.89 -14.86 3.96
C MET A 98 -0.23 -15.90 3.76
N CYS A 99 -0.38 -16.45 2.54
CA CYS A 99 -1.49 -17.35 2.25
C CYS A 99 -1.41 -18.72 2.96
N ALA A 100 -2.57 -19.18 3.43
CA ALA A 100 -2.90 -20.58 3.72
C ALA A 100 -3.73 -21.25 2.59
N THR A 101 -4.18 -20.49 1.58
CA THR A 101 -5.25 -20.87 0.63
C THR A 101 -4.86 -20.98 -0.85
N GLY A 102 -3.57 -20.90 -1.18
CA GLY A 102 -3.06 -21.04 -2.56
C GLY A 102 -2.97 -19.70 -3.34
N PRO A 103 -2.58 -19.74 -4.62
CA PRO A 103 -2.30 -18.52 -5.39
C PRO A 103 -3.59 -17.74 -5.69
N GLY A 104 -3.73 -16.55 -5.11
CA GLY A 104 -4.87 -15.66 -5.40
C GLY A 104 -4.86 -15.07 -6.82
N GLU A 105 -6.06 -14.71 -7.30
CA GLU A 105 -6.32 -13.96 -8.54
C GLU A 105 -6.21 -12.45 -8.25
N TRP A 106 -5.06 -11.86 -8.58
CA TRP A 106 -4.72 -10.50 -8.16
C TRP A 106 -4.71 -9.48 -9.30
N ALA A 107 -4.77 -9.91 -10.56
CA ALA A 107 -4.68 -9.00 -11.71
C ALA A 107 -5.74 -7.88 -11.67
N ASP A 108 -7.02 -8.26 -11.58
CA ASP A 108 -8.16 -7.35 -11.61
C ASP A 108 -8.15 -6.32 -10.47
N PRO A 109 -7.90 -6.70 -9.20
CA PRO A 109 -7.72 -5.74 -8.12
C PRO A 109 -6.71 -4.63 -8.43
N PHE A 110 -5.52 -4.99 -8.91
CA PHE A 110 -4.49 -4.00 -9.26
C PHE A 110 -4.77 -3.24 -10.56
N ILE A 111 -5.59 -3.80 -11.47
CA ILE A 111 -6.15 -3.05 -12.59
C ILE A 111 -7.12 -1.98 -12.09
N ARG A 112 -7.95 -2.23 -11.08
CA ARG A 112 -8.94 -1.23 -10.64
C ARG A 112 -8.32 -0.07 -9.86
N LEU A 113 -7.19 -0.28 -9.20
CA LEU A 113 -6.48 0.77 -8.48
C LEU A 113 -6.05 1.91 -9.43
N GLN A 114 -6.32 3.14 -9.01
CA GLN A 114 -6.05 4.38 -9.73
C GLN A 114 -4.91 5.19 -9.08
N HIS A 115 -4.26 4.66 -8.06
CA HIS A 115 -3.17 5.36 -7.40
C HIS A 115 -1.99 5.54 -8.37
N PRO A 116 -1.37 6.74 -8.46
CA PRO A 116 -0.31 7.00 -9.44
C PRO A 116 0.91 6.11 -9.30
N PHE A 117 1.27 5.73 -8.09
CA PHE A 117 2.37 4.80 -7.87
C PHE A 117 1.96 3.71 -6.91
N ILE A 118 1.89 2.48 -7.44
CA ILE A 118 1.58 1.27 -6.68
C ILE A 118 2.83 0.38 -6.66
N GLU A 119 3.21 -0.10 -5.49
CA GLU A 119 4.29 -1.08 -5.33
C GLU A 119 3.73 -2.35 -4.67
N ILE A 120 3.88 -3.48 -5.35
CA ILE A 120 3.45 -4.79 -4.85
C ILE A 120 4.64 -5.44 -4.17
N THR A 121 4.46 -5.85 -2.91
CA THR A 121 5.46 -6.62 -2.17
C THR A 121 4.94 -8.02 -1.91
N GLU A 122 5.70 -9.03 -2.36
CA GLU A 122 5.35 -10.44 -2.18
C GLU A 122 5.59 -10.91 -0.74
N ALA A 123 4.70 -11.76 -0.23
CA ALA A 123 4.98 -12.55 0.96
C ALA A 123 5.69 -13.86 0.57
N PRO A 124 6.48 -14.47 1.49
CA PRO A 124 7.19 -15.72 1.19
C PRO A 124 6.30 -16.84 0.64
N SER A 125 5.06 -16.95 1.13
CA SER A 125 4.09 -17.98 0.74
C SER A 125 3.10 -17.54 -0.34
N GLN A 126 3.10 -16.26 -0.71
CA GLN A 126 2.16 -15.69 -1.69
C GLN A 126 2.90 -14.84 -2.70
N LYS A 127 3.02 -15.38 -3.92
CA LYS A 127 3.66 -14.69 -5.04
C LYS A 127 2.62 -14.01 -5.91
N PHE A 128 2.99 -12.86 -6.45
CA PHE A 128 2.20 -12.21 -7.48
C PHE A 128 2.47 -12.94 -8.79
N SER A 129 1.65 -13.95 -9.11
CA SER A 129 1.93 -14.86 -10.22
C SER A 129 2.28 -14.14 -11.52
N PHE A 130 3.09 -14.79 -12.36
CA PHE A 130 3.44 -14.24 -13.67
C PHE A 130 2.20 -13.92 -14.53
N GLY A 131 1.17 -14.76 -14.45
CA GLY A 131 -0.12 -14.51 -15.10
C GLY A 131 -0.80 -13.24 -14.58
N ASN A 132 -0.82 -13.03 -13.27
CA ASN A 132 -1.37 -11.80 -12.67
C ASN A 132 -0.62 -10.56 -13.17
N PHE A 133 0.71 -10.62 -13.17
CA PHE A 133 1.54 -9.51 -13.65
C PHE A 133 1.33 -9.18 -15.12
N LEU A 134 1.38 -10.19 -16.00
CA LEU A 134 1.12 -9.98 -17.42
C LEU A 134 -0.30 -9.48 -17.68
N GLY A 135 -1.30 -9.97 -16.93
CA GLY A 135 -2.67 -9.49 -17.00
C GLY A 135 -2.77 -8.00 -16.69
N THR A 136 -2.21 -7.57 -15.55
CA THR A 136 -2.20 -6.16 -15.15
C THR A 136 -1.46 -5.27 -16.15
N VAL A 137 -0.25 -5.67 -16.56
CA VAL A 137 0.57 -4.88 -17.51
C VAL A 137 -0.11 -4.82 -18.89
N SER A 138 -0.65 -5.93 -19.39
CA SER A 138 -1.36 -5.95 -20.68
C SER A 138 -2.57 -5.03 -20.67
N ASN A 139 -3.37 -5.06 -19.59
CA ASN A 139 -4.50 -4.17 -19.46
C ASN A 139 -4.06 -2.69 -19.45
N TRP A 140 -3.00 -2.33 -18.73
CA TRP A 140 -2.48 -0.96 -18.71
C TRP A 140 -1.89 -0.51 -20.04
N MET A 141 -1.37 -1.42 -20.87
CA MET A 141 -0.93 -1.10 -22.23
C MET A 141 -2.11 -0.87 -23.19
N GLU A 142 -3.16 -1.68 -23.09
CA GLU A 142 -4.38 -1.55 -23.89
C GLU A 142 -5.24 -0.35 -23.45
N HIS A 143 -5.17 0.00 -22.16
CA HIS A 143 -5.88 1.12 -21.54
C HIS A 143 -4.88 2.03 -20.82
N PRO A 144 -4.14 2.88 -21.56
CA PRO A 144 -3.07 3.70 -21.01
C PRO A 144 -3.52 4.57 -19.84
N ARG A 145 -2.72 4.56 -18.78
CA ARG A 145 -2.87 5.46 -17.63
C ARG A 145 -2.31 6.85 -17.91
N PRO A 146 -2.73 7.88 -17.14
CA PRO A 146 -2.11 9.19 -17.23
C PRO A 146 -0.58 9.11 -17.03
N LEU A 147 0.15 10.02 -17.67
CA LEU A 147 1.60 10.08 -17.56
C LEU A 147 2.06 10.15 -16.10
N GLY A 148 3.15 9.45 -15.79
CA GLY A 148 3.71 9.35 -14.45
C GLY A 148 3.18 8.19 -13.63
N HIS A 149 2.14 7.48 -14.08
CA HIS A 149 1.65 6.29 -13.39
C HIS A 149 2.64 5.13 -13.49
N LYS A 150 2.82 4.40 -12.38
CA LYS A 150 3.78 3.29 -12.26
C LYS A 150 3.19 2.17 -11.41
N ILE A 151 3.45 0.94 -11.82
CA ILE A 151 3.27 -0.26 -11.01
C ILE A 151 4.62 -0.94 -10.85
N GLY A 152 5.00 -1.20 -9.60
CA GLY A 152 6.23 -1.91 -9.22
C GLY A 152 5.91 -3.26 -8.62
N LEU A 153 6.80 -4.23 -8.81
CA LEU A 153 6.76 -5.53 -8.14
C LEU A 153 8.12 -5.79 -7.50
N LEU A 154 8.15 -5.87 -6.17
CA LEU A 154 9.32 -6.31 -5.43
C LEU A 154 9.34 -7.84 -5.41
N THR A 155 10.16 -8.43 -6.27
CA THR A 155 10.26 -9.88 -6.44
C THR A 155 11.71 -10.35 -6.54
N ARG A 156 11.94 -11.62 -6.20
CA ARG A 156 13.22 -12.31 -6.43
C ARG A 156 13.36 -12.84 -7.86
N ASN A 157 12.26 -12.95 -8.60
CA ASN A 157 12.21 -13.57 -9.92
C ASN A 157 12.23 -12.54 -11.06
N VAL A 158 13.03 -11.48 -10.94
CA VAL A 158 13.04 -10.31 -11.84
C VAL A 158 13.12 -10.71 -13.32
N GLU A 159 14.04 -11.62 -13.67
CA GLU A 159 14.26 -12.09 -15.05
C GLU A 159 12.99 -12.66 -15.69
N LEU A 160 12.22 -13.47 -14.96
CA LEU A 160 10.99 -14.07 -15.46
C LEU A 160 9.98 -13.01 -15.89
N TYR A 161 9.75 -12.00 -15.06
CA TYR A 161 8.78 -10.93 -15.36
C TYR A 161 9.26 -10.03 -16.50
N PHE A 162 10.55 -9.67 -16.52
CA PHE A 162 11.13 -8.87 -17.60
C PHE A 162 11.04 -9.56 -18.96
N GLU A 163 11.41 -10.84 -19.05
CA GLU A 163 11.32 -11.61 -20.30
C GLU A 163 9.86 -11.74 -20.78
N GLY A 164 8.92 -11.89 -19.84
CA GLY A 164 7.49 -11.87 -20.15
C GLY A 164 7.02 -10.59 -20.82
N VAL A 165 7.40 -9.44 -20.26
CA VAL A 165 7.05 -8.12 -20.82
C VAL A 165 7.69 -7.93 -22.19
N LYS A 166 8.97 -8.28 -22.35
CA LYS A 166 9.66 -8.22 -23.66
C LYS A 166 8.94 -9.04 -24.73
N SER A 167 8.60 -10.29 -24.39
CA SER A 167 7.87 -11.20 -25.26
C SER A 167 6.52 -10.61 -25.67
N LYS A 168 5.77 -10.05 -24.71
CA LYS A 168 4.45 -9.44 -24.97
C LYS A 168 4.55 -8.15 -25.81
N LEU A 169 5.60 -7.35 -25.63
CA LEU A 169 5.87 -6.15 -26.42
C LEU A 169 6.40 -6.44 -27.82
N GLY A 170 6.69 -7.70 -28.17
CA GLY A 170 7.32 -8.07 -29.44
C GLY A 170 8.75 -7.52 -29.58
N ALA A 171 9.37 -7.10 -28.48
CA ALA A 171 10.73 -6.59 -28.48
C ALA A 171 11.71 -7.77 -28.62
N LYS A 172 12.29 -7.94 -29.81
CA LYS A 172 13.40 -8.88 -30.00
C LYS A 172 14.58 -8.44 -29.13
N ALA A 173 15.26 -9.41 -28.51
CA ALA A 173 16.51 -9.17 -27.78
C ALA A 173 17.48 -8.39 -28.69
N LEU A 174 17.96 -7.25 -28.19
CA LEU A 174 19.02 -6.46 -28.80
C LEU A 174 20.35 -7.22 -28.74
#